data_AF-A0A7C5IY06-F1
#
_entry.id   AF-A0A7C5IY06-F1
#
_cell.length_a   1.000
_cell.length_b   1.000
_cell.length_c   1.000
_cell.angle_alpha   90.00
_cell.angle_beta   90.00
_cell.angle_gamma   90.00
#
_symmetry.space_group_name_H-M   'P 1'
#
loop_
_entity.id
_entity.type
_entity.pdbx_description
1 polymer ?
#
loop_
_entity_poly.entity_id
_entity_poly.type
_entity_poly.pdbx_seq_one_letter_code
_entity_poly.pdbx_strand_id
1 'polypeptide(L)' 'MAYVSIRVARIEDVPFVVDMIRSAADEGVFHSITLTVEDHIREFRNFAFENPPEGYLLLICQIGDEIVGYIDSRV' A
#
# COMPACT_ATOMS: atom_id res chain seq x y z
N MET A 1 -7.12 -21.79 13.23
CA MET A 1 -8.28 -21.08 12.65
C MET A 1 -7.73 -19.78 12.10
N ALA A 2 -7.78 -19.57 10.78
CA ALA A 2 -7.32 -18.33 10.18
C ALA A 2 -8.38 -17.25 10.41
N TYR A 3 -7.98 -16.07 10.87
CA TYR A 3 -8.86 -14.91 11.00
C TYR A 3 -8.37 -13.81 10.06
N VAL A 4 -9.30 -13.07 9.49
CA VAL A 4 -9.01 -11.88 8.70
C VAL A 4 -9.01 -10.68 9.64
N SER A 5 -7.99 -9.85 9.57
CA SER A 5 -7.94 -8.58 10.30
C SER A 5 -7.55 -7.44 9.39
N ILE A 6 -8.03 -6.24 9.74
CA ILE A 6 -7.68 -4.99 9.08
C ILE A 6 -7.12 -4.06 10.16
N ARG A 7 -5.97 -3.44 9.89
CA ARG A 7 -5.36 -2.46 10.77
C ARG A 7 -4.81 -1.29 9.99
N VAL A 8 -4.57 -0.17 10.68
CA VAL A 8 -3.82 0.95 10.08
C VAL A 8 -2.41 0.48 9.75
N ALA A 9 -1.93 0.85 8.57
CA ALA A 9 -0.57 0.60 8.12
C ALA A 9 0.43 1.36 9.00
N ARG A 10 1.60 0.76 9.17
CA ARG A 10 2.74 1.36 9.85
C ARG A 10 3.91 1.44 8.88
N ILE A 11 4.92 2.24 9.21
CA ILE A 11 6.07 2.44 8.35
C ILE A 11 6.81 1.13 8.03
N GLU A 12 6.74 0.13 8.91
CA GLU A 12 7.32 -1.19 8.70
C GLU A 12 6.63 -2.00 7.60
N ASP A 13 5.41 -1.61 7.19
CA ASP A 13 4.66 -2.27 6.12
C ASP A 13 5.05 -1.76 4.72
N VAL A 14 5.87 -0.70 4.64
CA VAL A 14 6.32 -0.11 3.36
C VAL A 14 6.92 -1.14 2.40
N PRO A 15 7.81 -2.07 2.82
CA PRO A 15 8.39 -3.05 1.89
C PRO A 15 7.32 -3.91 1.21
N PHE A 16 6.33 -4.39 1.96
CA PHE A 16 5.23 -5.18 1.40
C PHE A 16 4.42 -4.38 0.37
N VAL A 17 4.09 -3.12 0.68
CA VAL A 17 3.30 -2.29 -0.23
C VAL A 17 4.07 -1.96 -1.50
N VAL A 18 5.38 -1.70 -1.38
CA VAL A 18 6.27 -1.50 -2.53
C VAL A 18 6.32 -2.74 -3.42
N ASP A 19 6.43 -3.93 -2.83
CA ASP A 19 6.45 -5.18 -3.57
C ASP A 19 5.12 -5.41 -4.31
N MET A 20 3.98 -5.10 -3.69
CA MET A 20 2.68 -5.17 -4.38
C MET A 20 2.57 -4.16 -5.53
N ILE A 21 3.08 -2.93 -5.36
CA ILE A 21 3.10 -1.94 -6.45
C ILE A 21 3.92 -2.45 -7.63
N ARG A 22 5.09 -3.07 -7.37
CA ARG A 22 5.92 -3.69 -8.41
C ARG A 22 5.20 -4.85 -9.10
N SER A 23 4.59 -5.76 -8.34
CA SER A 23 3.83 -6.89 -8.91
C SER A 23 2.69 -6.40 -9.81
N ALA A 24 1.91 -5.42 -9.34
CA ALA A 24 0.82 -4.84 -10.11
C ALA A 24 1.31 -4.13 -11.39
N ALA A 25 2.51 -3.53 -11.36
CA ALA A 25 3.15 -2.97 -12.54
C ALA A 25 3.59 -4.04 -13.54
N ASP A 26 4.22 -5.12 -13.08
CA ASP A 26 4.65 -6.24 -13.92
C ASP A 26 3.45 -6.99 -14.53
N GLU A 27 2.35 -7.10 -13.80
CA GLU A 27 1.08 -7.68 -14.26
C GLU A 27 0.31 -6.75 -15.22
N GLY A 28 0.77 -5.51 -15.42
CA GLY A 28 0.11 -4.52 -16.27
C GLY A 28 -1.22 -3.99 -15.71
N VAL A 29 -1.50 -4.22 -14.43
CA VAL A 29 -2.69 -3.76 -13.70
C VAL A 29 -2.51 -2.32 -13.20
N PHE A 30 -1.29 -1.79 -13.26
CA PHE A 30 -0.97 -0.43 -12.85
C PHE A 30 -1.34 0.60 -13.93
N HIS A 31 -2.31 1.47 -13.61
CA HIS A 31 -2.89 2.41 -14.57
C HIS A 31 -2.34 3.86 -14.48
N SER A 32 -1.14 4.10 -13.93
CA SER A 32 -0.54 5.44 -13.98
C SER A 32 0.39 5.59 -15.19
N ILE A 33 -0.18 6.07 -16.29
CA ILE A 33 0.48 6.30 -17.59
C ILE A 33 1.59 7.39 -17.59
N THR A 34 1.86 8.03 -16.46
CA THR A 34 2.73 9.22 -16.38
C THR A 34 3.95 9.11 -15.46
N LEU A 35 4.02 8.12 -14.56
CA LEU A 35 5.13 7.97 -13.62
C LEU A 35 5.88 6.65 -13.86
N THR A 36 7.19 6.65 -13.62
CA THR A 36 7.93 5.40 -13.49
C THR A 36 7.50 4.68 -12.21
N VAL A 37 7.70 3.35 -12.14
CA VAL A 37 7.38 2.57 -10.92
C VAL A 37 8.13 3.11 -9.71
N GLU A 38 9.40 3.52 -9.86
CA GLU A 38 10.20 4.10 -8.79
C GLU A 38 9.66 5.46 -8.33
N ASP A 39 9.26 6.32 -9.27
CA ASP A 39 8.63 7.61 -8.92
C ASP A 39 7.31 7.36 -8.19
N HIS A 40 6.51 6.40 -8.65
CA HIS A 40 5.26 6.04 -7.98
C HIS A 40 5.50 5.55 -6.55
N ILE A 41 6.48 4.66 -6.33
CA ILE A 41 6.85 4.18 -4.99
C ILE A 41 7.25 5.35 -4.09
N ARG A 42 8.08 6.28 -4.60
CA ARG A 42 8.53 7.45 -3.84
C ARG A 42 7.36 8.35 -3.45
N GLU A 43 6.51 8.71 -4.41
CA GLU A 43 5.36 9.57 -4.16
C GLU A 43 4.35 8.89 -3.24
N PHE A 44 4.08 7.59 -3.43
CA PHE A 44 3.21 6.81 -2.56
C PHE A 44 3.72 6.79 -1.12
N ARG A 45 5.01 6.57 -0.90
CA ARG A 45 5.60 6.57 0.45
C ARG A 45 5.40 7.92 1.14
N ASN A 46 5.72 9.01 0.44
CA ASN A 46 5.53 10.37 0.96
C ASN A 46 4.05 10.62 1.30
N PHE A 47 3.16 10.28 0.38
CA PHE A 47 1.72 10.48 0.53
C PHE A 47 1.09 9.60 1.62
N ALA A 48 1.51 8.35 1.78
CA ALA A 48 0.83 7.41 2.67
C ALA A 48 1.39 7.39 4.10
N PHE A 49 2.67 7.75 4.29
CA PHE A 49 3.34 7.58 5.58
C PHE A 49 4.02 8.84 6.11
N GLU A 50 4.63 9.66 5.25
CA GLU A 50 5.45 10.80 5.72
C GLU A 50 4.64 12.10 5.83
N ASN A 51 3.73 12.33 4.87
CA ASN A 51 2.85 13.49 4.83
C ASN A 51 1.43 13.08 4.38
N PRO A 52 0.73 12.24 5.16
CA PRO A 52 -0.63 11.84 4.84
C PRO A 52 -1.59 13.03 4.85
N PRO A 53 -2.42 13.21 3.81
CA PRO A 53 -3.50 14.18 3.84
C PRO A 53 -4.43 13.92 5.03
N GLU A 54 -5.09 14.96 5.51
CA GLU A 54 -6.11 14.80 6.54
C GLU A 54 -7.23 13.84 6.09
N GLY A 55 -7.59 12.90 6.96
CA GLY A 55 -8.57 11.83 6.67
C GLY A 55 -8.02 10.67 5.84
N TYR A 56 -6.76 10.70 5.42
CA TYR A 56 -6.15 9.57 4.72
C TYR A 56 -5.76 8.44 5.67
N LEU A 57 -6.13 7.22 5.34
CA LEU A 57 -5.72 6.00 6.02
C LEU A 57 -5.29 4.95 5.00
N LEU A 58 -4.04 4.51 5.12
CA LEU A 58 -3.61 3.26 4.52
C LEU A 58 -3.93 2.13 5.50
N LEU A 59 -4.67 1.13 5.06
CA LEU A 59 -5.04 -0.04 5.86
C LEU A 59 -4.35 -1.28 5.31
N ILE A 60 -3.96 -2.18 6.19
CA ILE A 60 -3.35 -3.47 5.88
C ILE A 60 -4.36 -4.58 6.19
N CYS A 61 -4.56 -5.46 5.21
CA CYS A 61 -5.36 -6.67 5.33
C CYS A 61 -4.44 -7.85 5.65
N GLN A 62 -4.77 -8.61 6.69
CA GLN A 62 -3.98 -9.77 7.13
C GLN A 62 -4.83 -11.02 7.28
N ILE A 63 -4.23 -12.18 6.99
CA ILE A 63 -4.76 -13.50 7.32
C ILE A 63 -3.80 -14.13 8.34
N GLY A 64 -4.20 -14.16 9.62
CA GLY A 64 -3.25 -14.41 10.70
C GLY A 64 -2.19 -13.30 10.75
N ASP A 65 -0.90 -13.67 10.70
CA ASP A 65 0.22 -12.72 10.70
C ASP A 65 0.66 -12.29 9.28
N GLU A 66 0.17 -12.97 8.25
CA GLU A 66 0.54 -12.70 6.85
C GLU A 66 -0.23 -11.50 6.32
N ILE A 67 0.50 -10.54 5.75
CA ILE A 67 -0.10 -9.42 5.02
C ILE A 67 -0.47 -9.91 3.62
N VAL A 68 -1.72 -9.69 3.23
CA VAL A 68 -2.27 -10.17 1.94
C VAL A 68 -2.74 -9.04 1.03
N GLY A 69 -2.72 -7.80 1.51
CA GLY A 69 -3.08 -6.63 0.72
C GLY A 69 -3.16 -5.34 1.54
N TYR A 70 -3.43 -4.25 0.85
CA TYR A 70 -3.71 -2.96 1.47
C TYR A 70 -4.97 -2.32 0.88
N ILE A 71 -5.55 -1.38 1.61
CA ILE A 71 -6.66 -0.54 1.17
C ILE A 71 -6.24 0.91 1.37
N ASP A 72 -6.32 1.69 0.29
CA ASP A 72 -6.26 3.15 0.37
C ASP A 72 -7.66 3.67 0.71
N SER A 73 -7.79 4.35 1.84
CA SER A 73 -9.07 4.86 2.33
C SER A 73 -8.98 6.34 2.67
N ARG A 74 -10.04 7.09 2.35
CA ARG A 74 -10.25 8.45 2.82
C ARG A 74 -11.54 8.50 3.63
N VAL A 75 -11.43 8.85 4.92
CA VAL A 75 -12.54 9.02 5.86
C VAL A 75 -12.90 10.48 6.05
#